data_AF-A0A3P6RUC6-F1
#
_entry.id   AF-A0A3P6RUC6-F1
#
_cell.length_a   1.000
_cell.length_b   1.000
_cell.length_c   1.000
_cell.angle_alpha   90.00
_cell.angle_beta   90.00
_cell.angle_gamma   90.00
#
_symmetry.space_group_name_H-M   'P 1'
#
loop_
_entity.id
_entity.type
_entity.pdbx_description
1 polymer ?
#
loop_
_entity_poly.entity_id
_entity_poly.type
_entity_poly.pdbx_seq_one_letter_code
_entity_poly.pdbx_strand_id
1 'polypeptide(L)'
;MRTSNCAENAATCIACLAKRDPFCGWCVKNSICTEEDTCERVLPKTSSGWLDFQNNRCPNIKGVVPDKIQITTADYLNVSLENMGDIKGRLQCSFRFADGKVVNSEPARQDPLDGTLRCATPPINRLPMIPLNESYHQTTLSVVPGVE
;
A
#
# COMPACT_ATOMS: atom_id res chain seq x y z
N MET A 1 24.34 12.83 20.86
CA MET A 1 23.52 11.88 20.08
C MET A 1 22.71 12.70 19.09
N ARG A 2 22.97 12.55 17.79
CA ARG A 2 22.21 13.25 16.75
C ARG A 2 20.92 12.46 16.57
N THR A 3 19.80 12.98 17.05
CA THR A 3 18.49 12.41 16.78
C THR A 3 18.10 12.80 15.36
N SER A 4 18.39 11.96 14.39
CA SER A 4 17.90 12.14 13.02
C SER A 4 16.39 11.89 13.04
N ASN A 5 15.60 12.97 13.03
CA ASN A 5 14.14 12.88 13.03
C ASN A 5 13.60 12.63 11.61
N CYS A 6 14.02 11.53 10.98
CA CYS A 6 13.55 11.15 9.64
C CYS A 6 12.01 11.02 9.62
N ALA A 7 11.42 10.48 10.68
CA ALA A 7 9.97 10.26 10.82
C ALA A 7 9.12 11.54 10.95
N GLU A 8 9.70 12.69 11.25
CA GLU A 8 8.95 13.93 11.46
C GLU A 8 8.29 14.41 10.16
N ASN A 9 6.96 14.50 10.09
CA ASN A 9 6.23 14.88 8.87
C ASN A 9 6.48 13.98 7.64
N ALA A 10 6.97 12.75 7.84
CA ALA A 10 7.29 11.79 6.77
C ALA A 10 6.42 10.53 6.88
N ALA A 11 5.10 10.72 6.94
CA ALA A 11 4.13 9.62 7.05
C ALA A 11 3.95 8.80 5.76
N THR A 12 4.45 9.31 4.63
CA THR A 12 4.38 8.64 3.33
C THR A 12 5.76 8.56 2.71
N CYS A 13 5.98 7.55 1.85
CA CYS A 13 7.23 7.42 1.11
C CYS A 13 7.58 8.70 0.34
N ILE A 14 6.58 9.29 -0.33
CA ILE A 14 6.78 10.54 -1.09
C ILE A 14 7.21 11.68 -0.17
N ALA A 15 6.58 11.84 1.00
CA ALA A 15 6.96 12.88 1.96
C ALA A 15 8.36 12.63 2.55
N CYS A 16 8.73 11.36 2.77
CA CYS A 16 10.06 10.97 3.23
C CYS A 16 11.15 11.33 2.20
N LEU A 17 10.99 10.88 0.95
CA LEU A 17 11.97 11.13 -0.11
C LEU A 17 12.01 12.61 -0.53
N ALA A 18 10.90 13.34 -0.38
CA ALA A 18 10.85 14.78 -0.65
C ALA A 18 11.76 15.60 0.27
N LYS A 19 12.15 15.08 1.45
CA LYS A 19 13.11 15.74 2.34
C LYS A 19 14.52 15.84 1.75
N ARG A 20 14.86 14.98 0.78
CA ARG A 20 16.20 14.91 0.15
C ARG A 20 17.35 14.81 1.15
N ASP A 21 17.11 14.12 2.26
CA ASP A 21 18.13 13.89 3.28
C ASP A 21 18.88 12.58 2.95
N PRO A 22 20.21 12.59 2.81
CA PRO A 22 20.99 11.40 2.47
C PRO A 22 21.01 10.31 3.54
N PHE A 23 20.68 10.64 4.79
CA PHE A 23 20.62 9.66 5.88
C PHE A 23 19.21 9.10 6.08
N CYS A 24 18.18 9.74 5.51
CA CYS A 24 16.80 9.32 5.64
C CYS A 24 16.28 8.65 4.37
N GLY A 25 15.55 7.55 4.56
CA GLY A 25 14.91 6.84 3.46
C GLY A 25 13.68 6.07 3.93
N TRP A 26 12.95 5.54 2.97
CA TRP A 26 11.69 4.84 3.22
C TRP A 26 11.90 3.34 3.32
N CYS A 27 11.56 2.76 4.47
CA CYS A 27 11.57 1.33 4.68
C CYS A 27 10.23 0.73 4.21
N VAL A 28 10.20 0.12 3.02
CA VAL A 28 9.00 -0.37 2.33
C VAL A 28 8.23 -1.38 3.17
N LYS A 29 8.92 -2.32 3.83
CA LYS A 29 8.27 -3.41 4.58
C LYS A 29 7.57 -2.93 5.85
N ASN A 30 8.08 -1.88 6.49
CA ASN A 30 7.50 -1.32 7.70
C ASN A 30 6.68 -0.05 7.45
N SER A 31 6.70 0.46 6.23
CA SER A 31 6.03 1.72 5.85
C SER A 31 6.41 2.89 6.76
N ILE A 32 7.71 3.03 7.05
CA ILE A 32 8.25 4.11 7.91
C ILE A 32 9.43 4.82 7.24
N CYS A 33 9.56 6.11 7.52
CA CYS A 33 10.74 6.90 7.15
C CYS A 33 11.80 6.77 8.26
N THR A 34 12.95 6.18 7.96
CA THR A 34 14.00 5.89 8.93
C THR A 34 15.38 5.86 8.26
N GLU A 35 16.43 5.74 9.06
CA GLU A 35 17.80 5.58 8.58
C GLU A 35 18.04 4.16 8.06
N GLU A 36 19.00 4.00 7.14
CA GLU A 36 19.33 2.69 6.53
C GLU A 36 19.63 1.63 7.59
N ASP A 37 20.52 1.93 8.55
CA ASP A 37 20.88 1.05 9.67
C ASP A 37 19.68 0.58 10.49
N THR A 38 18.67 1.43 10.65
CA THR A 38 17.47 1.12 11.43
C THR A 38 16.53 0.22 10.64
N CYS A 39 16.40 0.43 9.32
CA CYS A 39 15.64 -0.47 8.45
C CYS A 39 16.32 -1.84 8.30
N GLU A 40 17.66 -1.89 8.18
CA GLU A 40 18.42 -3.14 8.12
C GLU A 40 18.41 -3.92 9.44
N ARG A 41 18.43 -3.26 10.60
CA ARG A 41 18.25 -3.99 11.87
C ARG A 41 16.86 -4.63 11.99
N VAL A 42 15.87 -4.09 11.28
CA VAL A 42 14.52 -4.64 11.19
C VAL A 42 14.40 -5.72 10.11
N LEU A 43 15.37 -5.86 9.19
CA LEU A 43 15.34 -6.78 8.04
C LEU A 43 16.62 -7.63 7.89
N PRO A 44 16.54 -8.97 7.77
CA PRO A 44 17.74 -9.78 7.51
C PRO A 44 18.34 -9.53 6.11
N LYS A 45 19.42 -8.73 6.04
CA LYS A 45 20.58 -8.66 5.11
C LYS A 45 20.51 -9.13 3.64
N THR A 46 19.35 -9.29 3.01
CA THR A 46 19.29 -9.91 1.66
C THR A 46 18.47 -9.16 0.61
N SER A 47 17.81 -8.06 0.96
CA SER A 47 17.26 -7.10 -0.02
C SER A 47 16.94 -5.82 0.72
N SER A 48 17.72 -4.78 0.48
CA SER A 48 17.56 -3.46 1.09
C SER A 48 16.22 -2.88 0.65
N GLY A 49 15.15 -3.18 1.40
CA GLY A 49 13.83 -2.58 1.24
C GLY A 49 13.80 -1.11 1.69
N TRP A 50 14.96 -0.47 1.76
CA TRP A 50 15.16 0.93 2.12
C TRP A 50 15.36 1.73 0.84
N LEU A 51 14.53 2.74 0.64
CA LEU A 51 14.53 3.60 -0.54
C LEU A 51 15.16 4.94 -0.18
N ASP A 52 16.16 5.33 -0.96
CA ASP A 52 16.81 6.64 -0.83
C ASP A 52 16.12 7.70 -1.70
N PHE A 53 16.42 8.98 -1.46
CA PHE A 53 15.81 10.09 -2.19
C PHE A 53 16.29 10.22 -3.65
N GLN A 54 17.44 9.63 -4.02
CA GLN A 54 17.97 9.68 -5.38
C GLN A 54 17.20 8.72 -6.30
N ASN A 55 16.72 7.61 -5.73
CA ASN A 55 15.85 6.67 -6.41
C ASN A 55 14.39 6.89 -5.98
N ASN A 56 13.64 7.70 -6.74
CA ASN A 56 12.19 7.92 -6.59
C ASN A 56 11.35 6.65 -6.87
N ARG A 57 11.63 5.56 -6.17
CA ARG A 57 11.03 4.23 -6.32
C ARG A 57 9.99 3.96 -5.26
N CYS A 58 9.25 4.98 -4.84
CA CYS A 58 8.14 4.78 -3.90
C CYS A 58 7.11 3.83 -4.53
N PRO A 59 6.72 2.75 -3.82
CA PRO A 59 5.65 1.88 -4.28
C PRO A 59 4.38 2.69 -4.47
N ASN A 60 3.81 2.62 -5.67
CA ASN A 60 2.60 3.36 -6.00
C ASN A 60 1.61 2.47 -6.75
N ILE A 61 0.32 2.70 -6.54
CA ILE A 61 -0.73 2.07 -7.34
C ILE A 61 -0.85 2.88 -8.62
N LYS A 62 -0.42 2.29 -9.74
CA LYS A 62 -0.47 2.91 -11.07
C LYS A 62 -1.88 2.93 -11.64
N GLY A 63 -2.67 1.89 -11.36
CA GLY A 63 -4.02 1.77 -11.87
C GLY A 63 -4.79 0.66 -11.20
N VAL A 64 -6.12 0.80 -11.22
CA VAL A 64 -7.06 -0.19 -10.70
C VAL A 64 -8.12 -0.41 -11.78
N VAL A 65 -8.31 -1.66 -12.19
CA VAL A 65 -9.30 -2.02 -13.21
C VAL A 65 -10.09 -3.24 -12.75
N PRO A 66 -11.43 -3.17 -12.69
CA PRO A 66 -12.27 -1.98 -12.92
C PRO A 66 -12.15 -0.97 -11.75
N ASP A 67 -12.27 0.33 -12.04
CA ASP A 67 -12.31 1.37 -11.00
C ASP A 67 -13.70 1.50 -10.35
N LYS A 68 -14.71 0.87 -10.95
CA LYS A 68 -16.11 0.88 -10.49
C LYS A 68 -16.71 -0.50 -10.61
N ILE A 69 -17.41 -0.90 -9.55
CA ILE A 69 -18.11 -2.18 -9.48
C ILE A 69 -19.50 -1.95 -8.91
N GLN A 70 -20.44 -2.81 -9.26
CA GLN A 70 -21.76 -2.80 -8.65
C GLN A 70 -21.67 -3.31 -7.21
N ILE A 71 -22.31 -2.62 -6.27
CA ILE A 71 -22.28 -2.97 -4.84
C ILE A 71 -22.84 -4.37 -4.54
N THR A 72 -23.70 -4.88 -5.43
CA THR A 72 -24.34 -6.19 -5.35
C THR A 72 -23.49 -7.33 -5.91
N THR A 73 -22.36 -7.02 -6.55
CA THR A 73 -21.53 -8.00 -7.23
C THR A 73 -20.19 -8.10 -6.54
N ALA A 74 -19.81 -9.34 -6.16
CA ALA A 74 -18.44 -9.64 -5.77
C ALA A 74 -17.65 -9.97 -7.04
N ASP A 75 -16.58 -9.22 -7.28
CA ASP A 75 -15.70 -9.39 -8.44
C ASP A 75 -14.22 -9.24 -8.03
N TYR A 76 -13.32 -9.25 -9.01
CA TYR A 76 -11.88 -9.06 -8.82
C TYR A 76 -11.40 -7.76 -9.44
N LEU A 77 -10.54 -7.06 -8.70
CA LEU A 77 -9.83 -5.86 -9.15
C LEU A 77 -8.40 -6.24 -9.53
N ASN A 78 -7.98 -5.81 -10.71
CA ASN A 78 -6.58 -5.84 -11.13
C ASN A 78 -5.93 -4.52 -10.75
N VAL A 79 -5.02 -4.58 -9.78
CA VAL A 79 -4.28 -3.46 -9.21
C VAL A 79 -2.87 -3.48 -9.79
N SER A 80 -2.60 -2.59 -10.73
CA SER A 80 -1.28 -2.38 -11.30
C SER A 80 -0.42 -1.57 -10.32
N LEU A 81 0.74 -2.10 -9.97
CA LEU A 81 1.65 -1.49 -9.01
C LEU A 81 2.95 -1.11 -9.71
N GLU A 82 3.50 0.03 -9.34
CA GLU A 82 4.75 0.56 -9.85
C GLU A 82 5.76 0.69 -8.72
N ASN A 83 7.04 0.44 -9.02
CA ASN A 83 8.13 0.47 -8.05
C ASN A 83 7.90 -0.39 -6.80
N MET A 84 7.12 -1.47 -6.92
CA MET A 84 6.79 -2.29 -5.75
C MET A 84 7.98 -3.10 -5.23
N GLY A 85 9.07 -3.26 -5.99
CA GLY A 85 10.19 -4.11 -5.60
C GLY A 85 9.79 -5.59 -5.47
N ASP A 86 10.75 -6.44 -5.07
CA ASP A 86 10.51 -7.85 -4.80
C ASP A 86 9.93 -8.01 -3.38
N ILE A 87 8.70 -7.53 -3.16
CA ILE A 87 8.00 -7.75 -1.89
C ILE A 87 7.53 -9.21 -1.87
N LYS A 88 8.41 -10.09 -1.40
CA LYS A 88 8.07 -11.48 -1.11
C LYS A 88 7.17 -11.51 0.12
N GLY A 89 5.86 -11.59 -0.09
CA GLY A 89 4.88 -11.71 0.97
C GLY A 89 3.46 -11.89 0.45
N ARG A 90 2.56 -12.40 1.30
CA ARG A 90 1.12 -12.33 1.00
C ARG A 90 0.69 -10.88 1.14
N LEU A 91 0.20 -10.29 0.06
CA LEU A 91 -0.39 -8.95 0.07
C LEU A 91 -1.91 -9.06 0.19
N GLN A 92 -2.56 -8.05 0.74
CA GLN A 92 -4.01 -7.94 0.85
C GLN A 92 -4.44 -6.54 0.41
N CYS A 93 -5.61 -6.44 -0.21
CA CYS A 93 -6.23 -5.16 -0.51
C CYS A 93 -7.11 -4.74 0.67
N SER A 94 -6.87 -3.54 1.19
CA SER A 94 -7.62 -2.93 2.27
C SER A 94 -8.49 -1.81 1.72
N PHE A 95 -9.80 -1.93 1.92
CA PHE A 95 -10.80 -0.99 1.46
C PHE A 95 -11.25 -0.14 2.64
N ARG A 96 -10.91 1.15 2.64
CA ARG A 96 -11.37 2.10 3.65
C ARG A 96 -12.55 2.90 3.10
N PHE A 97 -13.68 2.82 3.77
CA PHE A 97 -14.91 3.54 3.41
C PHE A 97 -14.98 4.90 4.11
N ALA A 98 -15.85 5.79 3.61
CA ALA A 98 -16.05 7.14 4.16
C ALA A 98 -16.49 7.13 5.64
N ASP A 99 -17.22 6.10 6.06
CA ASP A 99 -17.65 5.86 7.45
C ASP A 99 -16.48 5.44 8.37
N GLY A 100 -15.25 5.38 7.86
CA GLY A 100 -14.07 4.93 8.60
C GLY A 100 -13.92 3.41 8.71
N LYS A 101 -14.93 2.64 8.28
CA LYS A 101 -14.87 1.18 8.20
C LYS A 101 -13.75 0.74 7.26
N VAL A 102 -12.91 -0.18 7.72
CA VAL A 102 -11.85 -0.81 6.92
C VAL A 102 -12.19 -2.28 6.72
N VAL A 103 -12.19 -2.74 5.47
CA VAL A 103 -12.41 -4.14 5.12
C VAL A 103 -11.25 -4.66 4.32
N ASN A 104 -10.56 -5.67 4.85
CA ASN A 104 -9.48 -6.34 4.15
C ASN A 104 -10.04 -7.46 3.28
N SER A 105 -9.51 -7.58 2.06
CA SER A 105 -9.79 -8.67 1.14
C SER A 105 -9.07 -9.94 1.57
N GLU A 106 -9.44 -11.04 0.93
CA GLU A 106 -8.61 -12.23 0.88
C GLU A 106 -7.21 -11.92 0.30
N PRO A 107 -6.20 -12.76 0.58
CA PRO A 107 -4.86 -12.59 0.04
C PRO A 107 -4.88 -12.36 -1.48
N ALA A 108 -4.33 -11.21 -1.88
CA ALA A 108 -4.20 -10.82 -3.27
C ALA A 108 -3.26 -11.78 -3.98
N ARG A 109 -3.65 -12.21 -5.18
CA ARG A 109 -2.78 -13.01 -6.04
C ARG A 109 -1.97 -12.08 -6.93
N GLN A 110 -0.65 -12.19 -6.87
CA GLN A 110 0.22 -11.46 -7.78
C GLN A 110 0.37 -12.25 -9.08
N ASP A 111 0.18 -11.56 -10.21
CA ASP A 111 0.43 -12.12 -11.52
C ASP A 111 1.94 -12.24 -11.78
N PRO A 112 2.44 -13.43 -12.17
CA PRO A 112 3.87 -13.66 -12.34
C PRO A 112 4.48 -13.00 -13.59
N LEU A 113 3.67 -12.56 -14.56
CA LEU A 113 4.15 -11.91 -15.79
C LEU A 113 4.38 -10.42 -15.58
N ASP A 114 3.37 -9.71 -15.07
CA ASP A 114 3.37 -8.25 -14.99
C ASP A 114 3.43 -7.71 -13.55
N GLY A 115 3.40 -8.59 -12.54
CA GLY A 115 3.39 -8.19 -11.13
C GLY A 115 2.08 -7.56 -10.65
N THR A 116 1.02 -7.60 -11.46
CA THR A 116 -0.31 -7.03 -11.15
C THR A 116 -0.96 -7.80 -10.00
N LEU A 117 -1.51 -7.10 -9.00
CA LEU A 117 -2.26 -7.73 -7.91
C LEU A 117 -3.73 -7.91 -8.26
N ARG A 118 -4.20 -9.16 -8.22
CA ARG A 118 -5.61 -9.50 -8.35
C ARG A 118 -6.24 -9.60 -6.95
N CYS A 119 -7.03 -8.60 -6.60
CA CYS A 119 -7.69 -8.48 -5.31
C CYS A 119 -9.18 -8.78 -5.40
N ALA A 120 -9.71 -9.56 -4.47
CA ALA A 120 -11.16 -9.77 -4.36
C ALA A 120 -11.83 -8.53 -3.75
N THR A 121 -12.94 -8.09 -4.31
CA THR A 121 -13.75 -7.00 -3.77
C THR A 121 -14.45 -7.45 -2.49
N PRO A 122 -14.68 -6.57 -1.49
CA PRO A 122 -15.38 -6.96 -0.28
C PRO A 122 -16.81 -7.44 -0.56
N PRO A 123 -17.31 -8.46 0.17
CA PRO A 123 -18.66 -8.96 -0.03
C PRO A 123 -19.71 -7.91 0.39
N ILE A 124 -20.87 -7.91 -0.27
CA ILE A 124 -21.96 -6.94 -0.04
C ILE A 124 -22.35 -6.78 1.44
N ASN A 125 -22.34 -7.87 2.22
CA ASN A 125 -22.68 -7.85 3.64
C ASN A 125 -21.70 -7.04 4.51
N ARG A 126 -20.50 -6.73 3.98
CA ARG A 126 -19.50 -5.90 4.65
C ARG A 126 -19.45 -4.47 4.10
N LEU A 127 -20.16 -4.18 3.01
CA LEU A 127 -20.21 -2.85 2.41
C LEU A 127 -21.22 -1.95 3.16
N PRO A 128 -20.94 -0.64 3.30
CA PRO A 128 -21.92 0.31 3.81
C PRO A 128 -23.07 0.52 2.78
N MET A 129 -24.27 0.82 3.28
CA MET A 129 -25.43 1.12 2.42
C MET A 129 -25.27 2.50 1.76
N ILE A 130 -25.60 2.61 0.46
CA ILE A 130 -25.60 3.89 -0.27
C ILE A 130 -26.67 4.80 0.32
N PRO A 131 -26.32 6.00 0.84
CA PRO A 131 -27.29 6.92 1.43
C PRO A 131 -28.29 7.40 0.37
N LEU A 132 -29.49 7.79 0.80
CA LEU A 132 -30.67 7.98 -0.05
C LEU A 132 -30.53 9.08 -1.15
N ASN A 133 -29.42 9.82 -1.18
CA ASN A 133 -29.14 10.86 -2.18
C ASN A 133 -27.85 10.62 -2.97
N GLU A 134 -27.18 9.49 -2.76
CA GLU A 134 -25.97 9.11 -3.50
C GLU A 134 -26.26 7.91 -4.40
N SER A 135 -25.51 7.80 -5.50
CA SER A 135 -25.59 6.68 -6.45
C SER A 135 -24.35 5.80 -6.43
N TYR A 136 -23.32 6.20 -5.67
CA TYR A 136 -22.04 5.50 -5.55
C TYR A 136 -21.45 5.70 -4.16
N HIS A 137 -20.61 4.76 -3.76
CA HIS A 137 -19.77 4.87 -2.57
C HIS A 137 -18.31 4.97 -2.96
N GLN A 138 -17.60 5.96 -2.42
CA GLN A 138 -16.15 6.05 -2.59
C GLN A 138 -15.43 5.25 -1.51
N THR A 139 -14.39 4.54 -1.93
CA THR A 139 -13.48 3.83 -1.03
C THR A 139 -12.04 4.14 -1.40
N THR A 140 -11.19 4.30 -0.39
CA THR A 140 -9.75 4.35 -0.56
C THR A 140 -9.21 2.93 -0.55
N LEU A 141 -8.62 2.51 -1.66
CA LEU A 141 -7.91 1.24 -1.75
C LEU A 141 -6.45 1.41 -1.32
N SER A 142 -6.01 0.54 -0.41
CA SER A 142 -4.61 0.44 0.01
C SER A 142 -4.14 -1.00 -0.10
N VAL A 143 -2.87 -1.22 -0.43
CA VAL A 143 -2.25 -2.56 -0.38
C VAL A 143 -1.49 -2.69 0.93
N VAL A 144 -1.78 -3.73 1.69
CA VAL A 144 -1.17 -4.00 3.00
C VAL A 144 -0.57 -5.42 3.03
N PRO A 145 0.45 -5.68 3.87
CA PRO A 145 0.88 -7.03 4.14
C PRO A 145 -0.27 -7.84 4.76
N GLY A 146 -0.53 -9.03 4.24
CA GLY A 146 -1.53 -9.92 4.77
C GLY A 146 -1.09 -10.50 6.10
N VAL A 147 -1.99 -10.50 7.07
CA VAL A 147 -1.76 -11.13 8.38
C VAL A 147 -1.92 -12.65 8.21
N GLU A 148 -0.93 -13.42 8.67
CA GLU A 148 -0.99 -14.89 8.73
C GLU A 148 -1.86 -15.36 9.90
#